data_AF-E0S9G0-F1
#
_entry.id   AF-E0S9G0-F1
#
_cell.length_a   1.000
_cell.length_b   1.000
_cell.length_c   1.000
_cell.angle_alpha   90.00
_cell.angle_beta   90.00
_cell.angle_gamma   90.00
#
_symmetry.space_group_name_H-M   'P 1'
#
loop_
_entity.id
_entity.type
_entity.pdbx_description
1 polymer ?
#
loop_
_entity_poly.entity_id
_entity_poly.type
_entity_poly.pdbx_seq_one_letter_code
_entity_poly.pdbx_strand_id
1 'polypeptide(L)'
;MTFMQENIKEKIETISTLMKRLEENKNISVVDVLKEEILKLKKLNEEYKKSLEAKRVMHKDQLQNKTRYYLKDGSTYVVKSNQYRYLYDAKTKVITYEFSNGQIEKTFPSGLKEVRYPDGSIAIKNGPKDHEYIK
;
A
#
# COMPACT_ATOMS: atom_id res chain seq x y z
N MET A 1 1.45 -19.34 0.38
CA MET A 1 1.51 -19.86 1.77
C MET A 1 2.27 -18.91 2.71
N THR A 2 3.11 -18.01 2.19
CA THR A 2 3.91 -17.01 2.93
C THR A 2 3.09 -15.87 3.56
N PHE A 3 2.09 -15.33 2.86
CA PHE A 3 1.29 -14.20 3.38
C PHE A 3 0.56 -14.52 4.70
N MET A 4 0.03 -15.73 4.85
CA MET A 4 -0.66 -16.13 6.08
C MET A 4 0.32 -16.32 7.24
N GLN A 5 1.54 -16.79 6.96
CA GLN A 5 2.60 -16.92 7.95
C GLN A 5 3.15 -15.55 8.40
N GLU A 6 3.33 -14.61 7.48
CA GLU A 6 3.71 -13.23 7.78
C GLU A 6 2.65 -12.54 8.65
N ASN A 7 1.37 -12.69 8.29
CA ASN A 7 0.26 -12.11 9.06
C ASN A 7 0.17 -12.68 10.48
N ILE A 8 0.36 -13.99 10.63
CA ILE A 8 0.41 -14.63 11.96
C ILE A 8 1.62 -14.11 12.75
N LYS A 9 2.78 -13.98 12.12
CA LYS A 9 4.00 -13.46 12.77
C LYS A 9 3.80 -12.01 13.26
N GLU A 10 3.27 -11.13 12.42
CA GLU A 10 2.95 -9.75 12.82
C GLU A 10 1.96 -9.69 13.99
N LYS A 11 0.93 -10.55 13.97
CA LYS A 11 -0.03 -10.65 15.09
C LYS A 11 0.62 -11.10 16.38
N ILE A 12 1.49 -12.12 16.33
CA ILE A 12 2.23 -12.60 17.49
C ILE A 12 3.12 -11.48 18.05
N GLU A 13 3.86 -10.77 17.19
CA GLU A 13 4.73 -9.67 17.60
C GLU A 13 3.94 -8.51 18.25
N THR A 14 2.75 -8.22 17.71
CA THR A 14 1.82 -7.23 18.30
C THR A 14 1.35 -7.67 19.69
N ILE A 15 1.03 -8.96 19.88
CA ILE A 15 0.64 -9.48 21.18
C ILE A 15 1.81 -9.45 22.16
N SER A 16 3.00 -9.86 21.74
CA SER A 16 4.21 -9.86 22.57
C SER A 16 4.59 -8.45 23.05
N THR A 17 4.47 -7.45 22.17
CA THR A 17 4.72 -6.04 22.55
C THR A 17 3.70 -5.51 23.55
N LEU A 18 2.42 -5.88 23.42
CA LEU A 18 1.40 -5.54 24.41
C LEU A 18 1.65 -6.21 25.76
N MET A 19 2.03 -7.49 25.77
CA MET A 19 2.38 -8.22 27.00
C MET A 19 3.58 -7.61 27.70
N LYS A 20 4.66 -7.31 26.97
CA LYS A 20 5.84 -6.64 27.50
C LYS A 20 5.49 -5.30 28.16
N ARG A 21 4.61 -4.51 27.54
CA ARG A 21 4.16 -3.22 28.07
C ARG A 21 3.40 -3.36 29.39
N LEU A 22 2.64 -4.44 29.56
CA LEU A 22 1.93 -4.76 30.80
C LEU A 22 2.89 -5.21 31.91
N GLU A 23 3.91 -6.00 31.56
CA GLU A 23 4.93 -6.45 32.51
C GLU A 23 5.80 -5.29 33.02
N GLU A 24 6.13 -4.32 32.14
CA GLU A 24 6.96 -3.16 32.47
C GLU A 24 6.21 -2.09 33.28
N ASN A 25 4.89 -1.96 33.12
CA ASN A 25 4.08 -0.92 33.79
C ASN A 25 3.13 -1.50 34.83
N LYS A 26 3.64 -1.73 36.05
CA LYS A 26 2.86 -2.29 37.18
C LYS A 26 1.60 -1.49 37.58
N ASN A 27 1.46 -0.25 37.12
CA ASN A 27 0.34 0.64 37.42
C ASN A 27 -0.70 0.75 36.29
N ILE A 28 -0.48 0.08 35.15
CA ILE A 28 -1.40 0.10 34.02
C ILE A 28 -2.19 -1.20 34.01
N SER A 29 -3.52 -1.10 33.97
CA SER A 29 -4.36 -2.29 33.87
C SER A 29 -4.38 -2.82 32.42
N VAL A 30 -4.63 -4.12 32.27
CA VAL A 30 -4.88 -4.75 30.96
C VAL A 30 -6.01 -4.03 30.22
N VAL A 31 -7.04 -3.59 30.94
CA VAL A 31 -8.18 -2.86 30.38
C VAL A 31 -7.74 -1.52 29.77
N ASP A 32 -6.80 -0.82 30.38
CA ASP A 32 -6.31 0.47 29.87
C ASP A 32 -5.48 0.29 28.60
N VAL A 33 -4.58 -0.70 28.56
CA VAL A 33 -3.80 -1.04 27.35
C VAL A 33 -4.73 -1.40 26.18
N LEU A 34 -5.74 -2.24 26.44
CA LEU A 34 -6.69 -2.62 25.41
C LEU A 34 -7.55 -1.44 24.93
N LYS A 35 -7.98 -0.55 25.84
CA LYS A 35 -8.71 0.68 25.46
C LYS A 35 -7.86 1.59 24.56
N GLU A 36 -6.60 1.78 24.89
CA GLU A 36 -5.66 2.56 24.05
C GLU A 36 -5.51 1.93 22.67
N GLU A 37 -5.32 0.61 22.60
CA GLU A 37 -5.11 -0.08 21.33
C GLU A 37 -6.38 -0.05 20.45
N ILE A 38 -7.54 -0.27 21.05
CA ILE A 38 -8.84 -0.09 20.37
C ILE A 38 -8.98 1.34 19.84
N LEU A 39 -8.54 2.35 20.60
CA LEU A 39 -8.62 3.74 20.17
C LEU A 39 -7.69 4.02 18.99
N LYS A 40 -6.48 3.47 18.96
CA LYS A 40 -5.59 3.54 17.80
C LYS A 40 -6.20 2.86 16.58
N LEU A 41 -6.75 1.66 16.74
CA LEU A 41 -7.40 0.91 15.65
C LEU A 41 -8.62 1.67 15.10
N LYS A 42 -9.41 2.30 15.97
CA LYS A 42 -10.53 3.17 15.54
C LYS A 42 -10.03 4.36 14.72
N LYS A 43 -8.97 5.04 15.16
CA LYS A 43 -8.36 6.15 14.41
C LYS A 43 -7.87 5.69 13.04
N LEU A 44 -7.13 4.57 12.98
CA LEU A 44 -6.63 3.99 11.74
C LEU A 44 -7.78 3.63 10.78
N ASN A 45 -8.87 3.06 11.31
CA ASN A 45 -10.04 2.72 10.50
C ASN A 45 -10.72 3.98 9.92
N GLU A 46 -10.81 5.06 10.70
CA GLU A 46 -11.34 6.33 10.21
C GLU A 46 -10.44 6.97 9.14
N GLU A 47 -9.11 6.87 9.30
CA GLU A 47 -8.15 7.28 8.26
C GLU A 47 -8.30 6.45 6.98
N TYR A 48 -8.48 5.13 7.12
CA TYR A 48 -8.71 4.23 6.00
C TYR A 48 -10.00 4.57 5.25
N LYS A 49 -11.11 4.80 5.97
CA LYS A 49 -12.38 5.25 5.37
C LYS A 49 -12.21 6.57 4.60
N LYS A 50 -11.50 7.54 5.16
CA LYS A 50 -11.21 8.81 4.48
C LYS A 50 -10.38 8.60 3.21
N SER A 51 -9.39 7.71 3.25
CA SER A 51 -8.57 7.35 2.09
C SER A 51 -9.41 6.70 0.98
N LEU A 52 -10.28 5.76 1.33
CA LEU A 52 -11.21 5.12 0.38
C LEU A 52 -12.17 6.14 -0.26
N GLU A 53 -12.77 7.02 0.54
CA GLU A 53 -13.68 8.04 0.04
C GLU A 53 -12.97 9.05 -0.88
N ALA A 54 -11.70 9.38 -0.61
CA ALA A 54 -10.87 10.21 -1.49
C ALA A 54 -10.58 9.52 -2.84
N LYS A 55 -10.45 8.19 -2.85
CA LYS A 55 -10.22 7.39 -4.07
C LYS A 55 -11.53 6.90 -4.72
N ARG A 56 -12.69 7.43 -4.34
CA ARG A 56 -13.98 7.08 -4.94
C ARG A 56 -13.99 7.40 -6.44
N VAL A 57 -14.49 6.47 -7.25
CA VAL A 57 -14.67 6.66 -8.70
C VAL A 57 -15.77 7.70 -8.95
N MET A 58 -15.45 8.74 -9.70
CA MET A 58 -16.39 9.79 -10.11
C MET A 58 -16.87 9.61 -11.54
N HIS A 59 -15.99 9.15 -12.43
CA HIS A 59 -16.30 8.96 -13.85
C HIS A 59 -15.50 7.80 -14.43
N LYS A 60 -16.00 7.18 -15.51
CA LYS A 60 -15.29 6.14 -16.26
C LYS A 60 -15.38 6.38 -17.77
N ASP A 61 -14.23 6.25 -18.44
CA ASP A 61 -14.13 6.19 -19.91
C ASP A 61 -13.82 4.75 -20.30
N GLN A 62 -14.60 4.19 -21.23
CA GLN A 62 -14.36 2.87 -21.78
C GLN A 62 -13.91 2.99 -23.24
N LEU A 63 -12.72 2.50 -23.53
CA LEU A 63 -12.12 2.42 -24.86
C LEU A 63 -11.90 0.94 -25.20
N GLN A 64 -11.71 0.62 -26.48
CA GLN A 64 -11.69 -0.76 -26.99
C GLN A 64 -10.74 -1.71 -26.22
N ASN A 65 -9.65 -1.18 -25.68
CA ASN A 65 -8.54 -1.91 -25.09
C ASN A 65 -8.07 -1.31 -23.75
N LYS A 66 -8.80 -0.33 -23.20
CA LYS A 66 -8.55 0.22 -21.86
C LYS A 66 -9.80 0.84 -21.24
N THR A 67 -9.91 0.72 -19.92
CA THR A 67 -10.88 1.47 -19.12
C THR A 67 -10.12 2.44 -18.23
N ARG A 68 -10.55 3.69 -18.19
CA ARG A 68 -9.99 4.74 -17.33
C ARG A 68 -11.04 5.19 -16.32
N TYR A 69 -10.65 5.26 -15.06
CA TYR A 69 -11.45 5.71 -13.94
C TYR A 69 -10.86 7.00 -13.39
N TYR A 70 -11.66 8.06 -13.31
CA TYR A 70 -11.29 9.31 -12.68
C TYR A 70 -11.77 9.30 -11.23
N LEU A 71 -10.85 9.52 -10.30
CA LEU A 71 -11.10 9.45 -8.87
C LEU A 71 -11.38 10.85 -8.29
N LYS A 72 -12.08 10.89 -7.15
CA LYS A 72 -12.51 12.12 -6.49
C LYS A 72 -11.36 13.06 -6.12
N ASP A 73 -10.20 12.51 -5.75
CA ASP A 73 -8.98 13.26 -5.43
C ASP A 73 -8.20 13.75 -6.67
N GLY A 74 -8.74 13.56 -7.88
CA GLY A 74 -8.10 13.90 -9.15
C GLY A 74 -7.16 12.82 -9.69
N SER A 75 -6.92 11.73 -8.94
CA SER A 75 -6.13 10.61 -9.41
C SER A 75 -6.82 9.88 -10.55
N THR A 76 -6.05 9.13 -11.34
CA THR A 76 -6.57 8.35 -12.45
C THR A 76 -6.12 6.91 -12.33
N TYR A 77 -7.06 5.98 -12.37
CA TYR A 77 -6.80 4.55 -12.41
C TYR A 77 -7.14 3.99 -13.79
N VAL A 78 -6.24 3.25 -14.41
CA VAL A 78 -6.41 2.70 -15.76
C VAL A 78 -6.20 1.21 -15.73
N VAL A 79 -7.10 0.48 -16.39
CA VAL A 79 -7.00 -0.95 -16.64
C VAL A 79 -6.83 -1.16 -18.13
N LYS A 80 -5.69 -1.69 -18.55
CA LYS A 80 -5.43 -2.08 -19.94
C LYS A 80 -5.55 -3.60 -20.05
N SER A 81 -6.51 -4.06 -20.85
CA SER A 81 -6.94 -5.46 -20.89
C SER A 81 -5.74 -6.43 -20.99
N ASN A 82 -5.61 -7.31 -20.00
CA ASN A 82 -4.63 -8.40 -19.89
C ASN A 82 -3.14 -8.00 -19.94
N GLN A 83 -2.80 -6.71 -19.84
CA GLN A 83 -1.40 -6.26 -19.87
C GLN A 83 -0.96 -5.71 -18.51
N TYR A 84 -1.57 -4.60 -18.11
CA TYR A 84 -1.25 -3.92 -16.87
C TYR A 84 -2.41 -3.03 -16.45
N ARG A 85 -2.41 -2.67 -15.17
CA ARG A 85 -3.19 -1.57 -14.63
C ARG A 85 -2.23 -0.54 -14.05
N TYR A 86 -2.64 0.72 -13.98
CA TYR A 86 -1.87 1.71 -13.26
C TYR A 86 -2.74 2.71 -12.52
N LEU A 87 -2.20 3.24 -11.42
CA LEU A 87 -2.73 4.38 -10.69
C LEU A 87 -1.76 5.55 -10.87
N TYR A 88 -2.23 6.66 -11.45
CA TYR A 88 -1.60 7.96 -11.32
C TYR A 88 -2.20 8.68 -10.11
N ASP A 89 -1.37 8.96 -9.11
CA ASP A 89 -1.77 9.70 -7.93
C ASP A 89 -1.62 11.21 -8.17
N ALA A 90 -2.73 11.94 -8.10
CA ALA A 90 -2.70 13.38 -8.41
C ALA A 90 -1.97 14.22 -7.36
N LYS A 91 -1.87 13.75 -6.10
CA LYS A 91 -1.21 14.45 -5.01
C LYS A 91 0.30 14.28 -5.07
N THR A 92 0.77 13.04 -5.20
CA THR A 92 2.21 12.72 -5.19
C THR A 92 2.84 12.74 -6.57
N LYS A 93 2.02 12.74 -7.63
CA LYS A 93 2.45 12.63 -9.04
C LYS A 93 3.17 11.32 -9.35
N VAL A 94 3.07 10.32 -8.46
CA VAL A 94 3.61 8.97 -8.65
C VAL A 94 2.68 8.16 -9.56
N ILE A 95 3.26 7.37 -10.45
CA ILE A 95 2.53 6.37 -11.25
C ILE A 95 2.91 4.98 -10.77
N THR A 96 1.93 4.20 -10.32
CA THR A 96 2.13 2.80 -9.91
C THR A 96 1.51 1.87 -10.95
N TYR A 97 2.34 1.12 -11.68
CA TYR A 97 1.93 0.06 -12.58
C TYR A 97 1.88 -1.27 -11.84
N GLU A 98 0.91 -2.11 -12.18
CA GLU A 98 0.84 -3.50 -11.77
C GLU A 98 0.61 -4.35 -13.02
N PHE A 99 1.55 -5.26 -13.27
CA PHE A 99 1.57 -6.13 -14.43
C PHE A 99 0.94 -7.48 -14.12
N SER A 100 0.45 -8.17 -15.14
CA SER A 100 -0.20 -9.48 -15.00
C SER A 100 0.72 -10.57 -14.42
N ASN A 101 2.04 -10.41 -14.52
CA ASN A 101 3.03 -11.30 -13.93
C ASN A 101 3.27 -11.06 -12.43
N GLY A 102 2.60 -10.09 -11.80
CA GLY A 102 2.79 -9.73 -10.39
C GLY A 102 3.87 -8.68 -10.13
N GLN A 103 4.57 -8.21 -11.18
CA GLN A 103 5.52 -7.10 -11.07
C GLN A 103 4.77 -5.78 -10.79
N ILE A 104 5.34 -4.97 -9.90
CA ILE A 104 4.83 -3.62 -9.59
C ILE A 104 5.94 -2.62 -9.89
N GLU A 105 5.62 -1.55 -10.63
CA GLU A 105 6.56 -0.46 -10.88
C GLU A 105 6.00 0.87 -10.39
N LYS A 106 6.76 1.59 -9.55
CA LYS A 106 6.45 2.97 -9.19
C LYS A 106 7.39 3.90 -9.92
N THR A 107 6.86 4.84 -10.66
CA THR A 107 7.61 5.95 -11.26
C THR A 107 7.37 7.21 -10.46
N PHE A 108 8.44 7.80 -9.92
CA PHE A 108 8.41 9.03 -9.15
C PHE A 108 8.59 10.26 -10.05
N PRO A 109 8.17 11.45 -9.60
CA PRO A 109 8.30 12.69 -10.38
C PRO A 109 9.75 13.05 -10.73
N SER A 110 10.70 12.61 -9.93
CA SER A 110 12.14 12.76 -10.18
C SER A 110 12.65 11.90 -11.35
N GLY A 111 11.84 10.99 -11.88
CA GLY A 111 12.24 10.00 -12.89
C GLY A 111 12.78 8.69 -12.31
N LEU A 112 12.96 8.61 -10.99
CA LEU A 112 13.33 7.37 -10.30
C LEU A 112 12.21 6.33 -10.46
N LYS A 113 12.58 5.06 -10.61
CA LYS A 113 11.66 3.94 -10.65
C LYS A 113 12.00 2.88 -9.61
N GLU A 114 11.01 2.47 -8.83
CA GLU A 114 11.07 1.28 -7.99
C GLU A 114 10.38 0.13 -8.73
N VAL A 115 11.08 -0.97 -8.99
CA VAL A 115 10.52 -2.19 -9.57
C VAL A 115 10.52 -3.26 -8.49
N ARG A 116 9.34 -3.77 -8.15
CA ARG A 116 9.16 -4.91 -7.28
C ARG A 116 8.78 -6.11 -8.11
N TYR A 117 9.58 -7.16 -8.02
CA TYR A 117 9.37 -8.40 -8.73
C TYR A 117 8.44 -9.35 -7.95
N PRO A 118 7.87 -10.37 -8.60
CA PRO A 118 6.94 -11.31 -7.96
C PRO A 118 7.57 -12.11 -6.80
N ASP A 119 8.90 -12.25 -6.79
CA ASP A 119 9.67 -12.88 -5.73
C ASP A 119 9.93 -11.95 -4.53
N GLY A 120 9.45 -10.71 -4.60
CA GLY A 120 9.63 -9.69 -3.57
C GLY A 120 10.91 -8.87 -3.70
N SER A 121 11.82 -9.21 -4.63
CA SER A 121 13.04 -8.43 -4.85
C SER A 121 12.72 -7.03 -5.38
N ILE A 122 13.56 -6.05 -5.02
CA ILE A 122 13.36 -4.63 -5.35
C ILE A 122 14.58 -4.11 -6.13
N ALA A 123 14.32 -3.51 -7.28
CA ALA A 123 15.33 -2.77 -8.05
C ALA A 123 14.96 -1.29 -8.12
N ILE A 124 15.94 -0.42 -7.90
CA ILE A 124 15.81 1.02 -8.09
C ILE A 124 16.50 1.37 -9.40
N LYS A 125 15.78 2.07 -10.28
CA LYS A 125 16.32 2.56 -11.55
C LYS A 125 16.32 4.07 -11.55
N ASN A 126 17.45 4.66 -11.90
CA ASN A 126 17.59 6.08 -12.09
C ASN A 126 18.10 6.31 -13.52
N GLY A 127 17.27 6.86 -14.40
CA GLY A 127 17.62 7.06 -15.81
C GLY A 127 17.46 5.81 -16.71
N PRO A 128 17.69 5.96 -18.03
CA PRO A 128 17.31 4.96 -19.04
C PRO A 128 18.13 3.66 -19.03
N LYS A 129 19.21 3.53 -18.24
CA LYS A 129 20.07 2.34 -18.26
C LYS A 129 20.53 1.78 -16.91
N ASP A 130 20.32 2.44 -15.78
CA ASP A 130 20.94 1.98 -14.52
C ASP A 130 19.96 1.19 -13.65
N HIS A 131 20.38 -0.01 -13.24
CA HIS A 131 19.67 -0.90 -12.32
C HIS A 131 20.52 -1.01 -11.05
N GLU A 132 20.14 -0.32 -9.98
CA GLU A 132 20.62 -0.64 -8.64
C GLU A 132 19.72 -1.76 -8.09
N TYR A 133 20.28 -2.96 -7.96
CA TYR A 133 19.64 -4.06 -7.25
C TYR A 133 19.95 -3.88 -5.76
N ILE A 134 18.91 -3.68 -4.94
CA ILE A 134 19.04 -3.76 -3.49
C ILE A 134 18.72 -5.21 -3.12
N LYS A 135 19.74 -5.95 -2.65
CA LYS A 135 19.56 -7.29 -2.06
C LYS A 135 19.20 -7.18 -0.59
#